data_AF-A0A6I4ISY8-F1
#
_entry.id   AF-A0A6I4ISY8-F1
#
_cell.length_a   1.000
_cell.length_b   1.000
_cell.length_c   1.000
_cell.angle_alpha   90.00
_cell.angle_beta   90.00
_cell.angle_gamma   90.00
#
_symmetry.space_group_name_H-M   'P 1'
#
loop_
_entity.id
_entity.type
_entity.pdbx_description
1 polymer ?
#
loop_
_entity_poly.entity_id
_entity_poly.type
_entity_poly.pdbx_seq_one_letter_code
_entity_poly.pdbx_strand_id
1 'polypeptide(L)'
;MNEELENQFYFLRNFIVEGFENYKIDKILICENLKDKSVIFVYLKIYEKNWQKYFLDSGAGFWEDTETINYLDLENIEDDEDFILKDYSNKFNIKNKEISKIYCEPNEENCQIIIQLKNSEKILLRCRNSKIFDSECEIVFE
;
A
#
# COMPACT_ATOMS: atom_id res chain seq x y z
N MET A 1 19.19 16.49 13.09
CA MET A 1 18.64 15.12 13.16
C MET A 1 19.80 14.22 13.58
N ASN A 2 19.60 13.22 14.44
CA ASN A 2 20.68 12.28 14.79
C ASN A 2 20.81 11.20 13.70
N GLU A 3 22.01 10.70 13.44
CA GLU A 3 22.36 9.73 12.40
C GLU A 3 21.49 8.45 12.47
N GLU A 4 21.08 8.06 13.67
CA GLU A 4 20.17 6.92 13.91
C GLU A 4 18.76 7.17 13.35
N LEU A 5 18.24 8.39 13.48
CA LEU A 5 16.96 8.80 12.91
C LEU A 5 17.02 8.90 11.39
N GLU A 6 18.15 9.38 10.84
CA GLU A 6 18.39 9.42 9.39
C GLU A 6 18.43 8.01 8.80
N ASN A 7 19.08 7.07 9.48
CA ASN A 7 19.12 5.67 9.07
C ASN A 7 17.74 5.01 9.12
N GLN A 8 16.97 5.20 10.19
CA GLN A 8 15.59 4.69 10.29
C GLN A 8 14.72 5.24 9.16
N PHE A 9 14.79 6.55 8.93
CA PHE A 9 14.03 7.21 7.86
C PHE A 9 14.44 6.72 6.47
N TYR A 10 15.74 6.45 6.26
CA TYR A 10 16.23 5.85 5.03
C TYR A 10 15.63 4.46 4.76
N PHE A 11 15.56 3.58 5.77
CA PHE A 11 14.99 2.24 5.62
C PHE A 11 13.49 2.25 5.35
N LEU A 12 12.73 3.17 5.97
CA LEU A 12 11.30 3.31 5.70
C LEU A 12 11.02 3.84 4.28
N ARG A 13 12.00 4.51 3.66
CA ARG A 13 11.94 4.94 2.25
C ARG A 13 12.56 3.91 1.29
N ASN A 14 13.20 2.85 1.79
CA ASN A 14 13.92 1.85 1.00
C ASN A 14 13.82 0.47 1.65
N PHE A 15 12.74 -0.26 1.35
CA PHE A 15 12.58 -1.64 1.83
C PHE A 15 12.07 -2.57 0.73
N ILE A 16 12.32 -3.86 0.91
CA ILE A 16 11.77 -4.93 0.08
C ILE A 16 10.96 -5.83 1.00
N VAL A 17 9.78 -6.23 0.55
CA VAL A 17 8.96 -7.20 1.26
C VAL A 17 9.20 -8.58 0.66
N GLU A 18 9.83 -9.46 1.44
CA GLU A 18 10.21 -10.80 1.01
C GLU A 18 9.08 -11.81 1.23
N GLY A 19 9.16 -12.97 0.55
CA GLY A 19 8.25 -14.10 0.79
C GLY A 19 6.93 -14.11 0.00
N PHE A 20 6.70 -13.12 -0.87
CA PHE A 20 5.51 -13.01 -1.72
C PHE A 20 5.77 -13.23 -3.22
N GLU A 21 7.02 -13.42 -3.63
CA GLU A 21 7.36 -13.72 -5.02
C GLU A 21 6.66 -15.01 -5.49
N ASN A 22 6.11 -15.00 -6.70
CA ASN A 22 5.34 -16.09 -7.32
C ASN A 22 3.97 -16.36 -6.69
N TYR A 23 3.60 -15.68 -5.59
CA TYR A 23 2.25 -15.79 -5.07
C TYR A 23 1.28 -14.96 -5.89
N LYS A 24 0.02 -15.42 -5.91
CA LYS A 24 -1.07 -14.76 -6.62
C LYS A 24 -1.79 -13.79 -5.69
N ILE A 25 -2.30 -12.71 -6.27
CA ILE A 25 -3.19 -11.79 -5.56
C ILE A 25 -4.63 -12.32 -5.63
N ASP A 26 -5.30 -12.34 -4.49
CA ASP A 26 -6.73 -12.66 -4.36
C ASP A 26 -7.57 -11.38 -4.37
N LYS A 27 -7.20 -10.39 -3.55
CA LYS A 27 -8.01 -9.17 -3.36
C LYS A 27 -7.14 -7.96 -3.02
N ILE A 28 -7.60 -6.77 -3.40
CA ILE A 28 -7.08 -5.49 -2.92
C ILE A 28 -8.24 -4.61 -2.43
N LEU A 29 -8.13 -4.12 -1.20
CA LEU A 29 -9.07 -3.17 -0.60
C LEU A 29 -8.35 -1.86 -0.30
N ILE A 30 -9.01 -0.76 -0.61
CA ILE A 30 -8.48 0.60 -0.45
C ILE A 30 -9.35 1.34 0.54
N CYS A 31 -8.75 1.80 1.63
CA CYS A 31 -9.39 2.74 2.55
C CYS A 31 -9.14 4.16 2.02
N GLU A 32 -10.22 4.87 1.70
CA GLU A 32 -10.19 6.22 1.16
C GLU A 32 -10.81 7.22 2.13
N ASN A 33 -10.26 8.41 2.21
CA ASN A 33 -10.94 9.55 2.82
C ASN A 33 -12.17 9.95 1.98
N LEU A 34 -13.33 10.13 2.62
CA LEU A 34 -14.58 10.43 1.94
C LEU A 34 -14.59 11.82 1.30
N LYS A 35 -13.91 12.80 1.87
CA LYS A 35 -13.90 14.20 1.44
C LYS A 35 -13.05 14.41 0.20
N ASP A 36 -11.82 13.91 0.19
CA ASP A 36 -10.84 14.20 -0.88
C ASP A 36 -10.40 12.96 -1.68
N LYS A 37 -10.91 11.78 -1.34
CA LYS A 37 -10.58 10.48 -1.97
C LYS A 37 -9.11 10.09 -1.85
N SER A 38 -8.37 10.67 -0.90
CA SER A 38 -7.00 10.27 -0.62
C SER A 38 -6.96 8.86 -0.06
N VAL A 39 -5.94 8.10 -0.42
CA VAL A 39 -5.75 6.73 0.06
C VAL A 39 -5.10 6.78 1.43
N ILE A 40 -5.69 6.12 2.42
CA ILE A 40 -5.17 6.03 3.77
C ILE A 40 -4.45 4.69 3.97
N PHE A 41 -5.13 3.60 3.63
CA PHE A 41 -4.58 2.24 3.74
C PHE A 41 -4.84 1.46 2.46
N VAL A 42 -3.87 0.61 2.13
CA VAL A 42 -3.99 -0.41 1.09
C VAL A 42 -3.86 -1.77 1.75
N TYR A 43 -4.90 -2.58 1.63
CA TYR A 43 -4.91 -3.96 2.10
C TYR A 43 -4.79 -4.89 0.90
N LEU A 44 -3.80 -5.78 0.92
CA LEU A 44 -3.55 -6.78 -0.13
C LEU A 44 -3.75 -8.17 0.44
N LYS A 45 -4.69 -8.93 -0.15
CA LYS A 45 -4.84 -10.36 0.12
C LYS A 45 -4.07 -11.16 -0.91
N ILE A 46 -3.12 -11.92 -0.42
CA ILE A 46 -2.32 -12.85 -1.20
C ILE A 46 -2.82 -14.27 -0.87
N TYR A 47 -2.95 -15.13 -1.87
CA TYR A 47 -3.38 -16.52 -1.66
C TYR A 47 -2.46 -17.22 -0.65
N GLU A 48 -3.07 -17.97 0.28
CA GLU A 48 -2.36 -18.74 1.33
C GLU A 48 -1.49 -17.91 2.29
N LYS A 49 -1.67 -16.58 2.31
CA LYS A 49 -0.96 -15.66 3.21
C LYS A 49 -1.94 -14.82 4.01
N ASN A 50 -1.45 -14.20 5.07
CA ASN A 50 -2.17 -13.17 5.82
C ASN A 50 -2.37 -11.92 4.95
N TRP A 51 -3.27 -11.04 5.38
CA TRP A 51 -3.40 -9.73 4.73
C TRP A 51 -2.16 -8.89 4.97
N GLN A 52 -1.76 -8.17 3.94
CA GLN A 52 -0.69 -7.20 4.00
C GLN A 52 -1.30 -5.81 4.02
N LYS A 53 -0.89 -4.95 4.94
CA LYS A 53 -1.33 -3.56 5.03
C LYS A 53 -0.17 -2.65 4.65
N TYR A 54 -0.44 -1.68 3.80
CA TYR A 54 0.51 -0.68 3.34
C TYR A 54 -0.06 0.73 3.50
N PHE A 55 0.81 1.68 3.86
CA PHE A 55 0.48 3.11 3.89
C PHE A 55 1.73 3.96 3.74
N LEU A 56 1.53 5.23 3.42
CA LEU A 56 2.56 6.26 3.46
C LEU A 56 2.22 7.25 4.56
N ASP A 57 3.24 7.71 5.28
CA ASP A 57 3.12 8.74 6.31
C ASP A 57 4.45 9.48 6.41
N SER A 58 4.40 10.81 6.49
CA SER A 58 5.57 11.66 6.71
C SER A 58 6.69 11.41 5.68
N GLY A 59 6.30 11.20 4.42
CA GLY A 59 7.22 10.93 3.30
C GLY A 59 7.87 9.53 3.31
N ALA A 60 7.44 8.64 4.20
CA ALA A 60 7.97 7.30 4.39
C ALA A 60 6.91 6.21 4.15
N GLY A 61 7.36 4.99 3.83
CA GLY A 61 6.49 3.87 3.53
C GLY A 61 6.46 2.88 4.68
N PHE A 62 5.29 2.29 4.90
CA PHE A 62 5.08 1.32 5.97
C PHE A 62 4.42 0.07 5.43
N TRP A 63 4.82 -1.06 5.99
CA TRP A 63 4.26 -2.38 5.68
C TRP A 63 4.10 -3.16 6.98
N GLU A 64 2.91 -3.74 7.15
CA GLU A 64 2.57 -4.61 8.26
C GLU A 64 2.00 -5.92 7.70
N ASP A 65 2.56 -7.07 8.10
CA ASP A 65 1.84 -8.33 8.01
C ASP A 65 0.81 -8.36 9.15
N THR A 66 -0.43 -8.66 8.81
CA THR A 66 -1.51 -8.58 9.77
C THR A 66 -2.01 -9.96 10.17
N GLU A 67 -1.41 -10.50 11.22
CA GLU A 67 -1.88 -11.72 11.89
C GLU A 67 -3.20 -11.49 12.64
N THR A 68 -3.54 -10.23 12.92
CA THR A 68 -4.62 -9.85 13.86
C THR A 68 -5.70 -8.97 13.25
N ILE A 69 -5.74 -8.74 11.92
CA ILE A 69 -6.91 -8.07 11.31
C ILE A 69 -8.13 -8.95 11.59
N ASN A 70 -9.00 -8.46 12.46
CA ASN A 70 -10.33 -8.99 12.65
C ASN A 70 -11.14 -8.60 11.40
N TYR A 71 -11.51 -9.59 10.59
CA TYR A 71 -12.24 -9.36 9.34
C TYR A 71 -13.61 -8.70 9.54
N LEU A 72 -14.19 -8.82 10.74
CA LEU A 72 -15.38 -8.08 11.13
C LEU A 72 -15.11 -6.57 11.13
N ASP A 73 -13.89 -6.13 11.44
CA ASP A 73 -13.52 -4.71 11.39
C ASP A 73 -13.41 -4.21 9.94
N LEU A 74 -13.05 -5.05 8.96
CA LEU A 74 -13.07 -4.63 7.55
C LEU A 74 -14.51 -4.45 7.00
N GLU A 75 -15.48 -5.18 7.53
CA GLU A 75 -16.90 -4.96 7.27
C GLU A 75 -17.44 -3.75 8.06
N ASN A 76 -16.85 -3.44 9.23
CA ASN A 76 -17.24 -2.30 10.07
C ASN A 76 -16.48 -0.98 9.78
N ILE A 77 -15.47 -0.97 8.89
CA ILE A 77 -14.90 0.29 8.36
C ILE A 77 -15.96 1.08 7.56
N GLU A 78 -17.09 0.45 7.18
CA GLU A 78 -18.22 1.11 6.51
C GLU A 78 -18.92 2.20 7.35
N ASP A 79 -18.60 2.35 8.65
CA ASP A 79 -19.26 3.31 9.55
C ASP A 79 -18.32 4.35 10.19
N ASP A 80 -17.18 4.68 9.58
CA ASP A 80 -16.46 5.92 9.92
C ASP A 80 -16.93 7.05 9.00
N GLU A 81 -17.48 8.14 9.55
CA GLU A 81 -18.05 9.25 8.78
C GLU A 81 -17.04 9.90 7.81
N ASP A 82 -15.74 9.68 8.04
CA ASP A 82 -14.66 10.26 7.25
C ASP A 82 -13.99 9.28 6.27
N PHE A 83 -14.26 7.97 6.33
CA PHE A 83 -13.53 6.97 5.52
C PHE A 83 -14.45 5.92 4.89
N ILE A 84 -13.99 5.33 3.77
CA ILE A 84 -14.70 4.25 3.10
C ILE A 84 -13.73 3.19 2.59
N LEU A 85 -14.07 1.92 2.81
CA LEU A 85 -13.33 0.80 2.26
C LEU A 85 -13.91 0.38 0.91
N LYS A 86 -13.07 0.24 -0.13
CA LYS A 86 -13.51 -0.14 -1.48
C LYS A 86 -12.70 -1.28 -2.05
N ASP A 87 -13.37 -2.20 -2.73
CA ASP A 87 -12.74 -3.27 -3.50
C ASP A 87 -12.28 -2.79 -4.87
N TYR A 88 -10.96 -2.78 -5.08
CA TYR A 88 -10.33 -2.35 -6.33
C TYR A 88 -9.88 -3.53 -7.21
N SER A 89 -10.12 -4.77 -6.78
CA SER A 89 -9.58 -5.98 -7.41
C SER A 89 -10.04 -6.14 -8.86
N ASN A 90 -11.32 -5.85 -9.12
CA ASN A 90 -11.89 -5.90 -10.47
C ASN A 90 -11.48 -4.68 -11.29
N LYS A 91 -11.44 -3.48 -10.67
CA LYS A 91 -11.05 -2.22 -11.33
C LYS A 91 -9.63 -2.33 -11.90
N PHE A 92 -8.71 -2.94 -11.17
CA PHE A 92 -7.33 -3.16 -11.61
C PHE A 92 -7.13 -4.50 -12.33
N ASN A 93 -8.16 -5.35 -12.42
CA ASN A 93 -8.08 -6.69 -12.99
C ASN A 93 -6.88 -7.50 -12.44
N ILE A 94 -6.68 -7.47 -11.12
CA ILE A 94 -5.46 -8.02 -10.48
C ILE A 94 -5.61 -9.44 -9.93
N LYS A 95 -6.84 -9.96 -9.88
CA LYS A 95 -7.11 -11.30 -9.35
C LYS A 95 -6.32 -12.35 -10.12
N ASN A 96 -5.68 -13.25 -9.38
CA ASN A 96 -4.82 -14.32 -9.88
C ASN A 96 -3.54 -13.87 -10.59
N LYS A 97 -3.23 -12.57 -10.66
CA LYS A 97 -1.93 -12.10 -11.16
C LYS A 97 -0.83 -12.44 -10.15
N GLU A 98 0.33 -12.84 -10.66
CA GLU A 98 1.47 -13.24 -9.85
C GLU A 98 2.36 -12.05 -9.52
N ILE A 99 2.74 -11.96 -8.25
CA ILE A 99 3.66 -10.96 -7.73
C ILE A 99 5.08 -11.32 -8.16
N SER A 100 5.78 -10.34 -8.73
CA SER A 100 7.22 -10.40 -8.97
C SER A 100 7.99 -9.84 -7.79
N LYS A 101 7.58 -8.68 -7.26
CA LYS A 101 8.28 -8.02 -6.15
C LYS A 101 7.36 -7.01 -5.47
N ILE A 102 7.51 -6.81 -4.17
CA ILE A 102 6.92 -5.69 -3.45
C ILE A 102 8.04 -4.91 -2.76
N TYR A 103 8.07 -3.59 -2.94
CA TYR A 103 9.14 -2.76 -2.40
C TYR A 103 8.72 -1.29 -2.25
N CYS A 104 9.45 -0.57 -1.42
CA CYS A 104 9.36 0.87 -1.25
C CYS A 104 10.64 1.52 -1.79
N GLU A 105 10.48 2.63 -2.50
CA GLU A 105 11.59 3.45 -2.98
C GLU A 105 11.29 4.95 -2.85
N PRO A 106 12.32 5.82 -2.79
CA PRO A 106 12.14 7.26 -2.79
C PRO A 106 11.44 7.75 -4.07
N ASN A 107 10.56 8.73 -3.91
CA ASN A 107 9.89 9.45 -4.97
C ASN A 107 9.90 10.94 -4.61
N GLU A 108 10.94 11.64 -5.06
CA GLU A 108 11.20 13.05 -4.76
C GLU A 108 11.26 13.32 -3.24
N GLU A 109 10.40 14.20 -2.71
CA GLU A 109 10.31 14.54 -1.29
C GLU A 109 9.63 13.43 -0.45
N ASN A 110 9.10 12.40 -1.11
CA ASN A 110 8.33 11.32 -0.50
C ASN A 110 8.90 9.94 -0.87
N CYS A 111 8.09 8.90 -0.74
CA CYS A 111 8.36 7.58 -1.29
C CYS A 111 7.11 7.03 -1.98
N GLN A 112 7.25 5.86 -2.56
CA GLN A 112 6.14 5.09 -3.11
C GLN A 112 6.35 3.61 -2.79
N ILE A 113 5.23 2.91 -2.57
CA ILE A 113 5.22 1.46 -2.42
C ILE A 113 4.72 0.87 -3.75
N ILE A 114 5.47 -0.08 -4.28
CA ILE A 114 5.26 -0.71 -5.58
C ILE A 114 4.99 -2.20 -5.37
N ILE A 115 3.86 -2.68 -5.87
CA ILE A 115 3.57 -4.11 -6.07
C ILE A 115 3.77 -4.39 -7.56
N GLN A 116 4.93 -4.95 -7.90
CA GLN A 116 5.26 -5.32 -9.27
C GLN A 116 4.76 -6.72 -9.58
N LEU A 117 4.02 -6.84 -10.69
CA LEU A 117 3.48 -8.10 -11.19
C LEU A 117 4.41 -8.70 -12.25
N LYS A 118 4.35 -10.02 -12.45
CA LYS A 118 5.22 -10.73 -13.42
C LYS A 118 5.02 -10.30 -14.88
N ASN A 119 3.86 -9.77 -15.22
CA ASN A 119 3.57 -9.23 -16.55
C ASN A 119 4.03 -7.77 -16.71
N SER A 120 4.89 -7.27 -15.82
CA SER A 120 5.44 -5.91 -15.80
C SER A 120 4.46 -4.80 -15.41
N GLU A 121 3.18 -5.10 -15.21
CA GLU A 121 2.22 -4.18 -14.61
C GLU A 121 2.57 -3.90 -13.14
N LYS A 122 2.17 -2.74 -12.63
CA LYS A 122 2.47 -2.28 -11.27
C LYS A 122 1.23 -1.69 -10.61
N ILE A 123 1.06 -1.99 -9.33
CA ILE A 123 0.17 -1.23 -8.44
C ILE A 123 1.07 -0.31 -7.62
N LEU A 124 0.81 1.00 -7.67
CA LEU A 124 1.62 2.02 -7.00
C LEU A 124 0.79 2.76 -5.96
N LEU A 125 1.23 2.72 -4.70
CA LEU A 125 0.77 3.62 -3.65
C LEU A 125 1.78 4.77 -3.55
N ARG A 126 1.34 6.00 -3.85
CA ARG A 126 2.21 7.18 -3.89
C ARG A 126 1.48 8.44 -3.46
N CYS A 127 2.23 9.46 -3.06
CA CYS A 127 1.75 10.82 -2.93
C CYS A 127 1.26 11.38 -4.28
N ARG A 128 0.09 12.05 -4.29
CA ARG A 128 -0.47 12.72 -5.48
C ARG A 128 0.47 13.79 -6.03
N ASN A 129 1.20 14.46 -5.15
CA ASN A 129 2.25 15.39 -5.53
C ASN A 129 3.55 15.04 -4.78
N SER A 130 4.41 14.26 -5.43
CA SER A 130 5.68 13.80 -4.84
C SER A 130 6.64 14.93 -4.43
N LYS A 131 6.46 16.15 -4.95
CA LYS A 131 7.28 17.33 -4.61
C LYS A 131 6.79 18.08 -3.37
N ILE A 132 5.59 17.77 -2.88
CA ILE A 132 5.06 18.29 -1.63
C ILE A 132 5.23 17.20 -0.58
N PHE A 133 6.07 17.45 0.42
CA PHE A 133 6.27 16.53 1.53
C PHE A 133 4.92 16.19 2.17
N ASP A 134 4.65 14.89 2.31
CA ASP A 134 3.47 14.33 2.94
C ASP A 134 2.13 14.80 2.31
N SER A 135 2.11 14.94 0.97
CA SER A 135 0.87 15.21 0.25
C SER A 135 -0.08 14.01 0.29
N GLU A 136 -1.37 14.26 0.06
CA GLU A 136 -2.40 13.23 0.01
C GLU A 136 -2.03 12.08 -0.94
N CYS A 137 -2.37 10.85 -0.57
CA CYS A 137 -1.97 9.67 -1.33
C CYS A 137 -3.01 9.23 -2.37
N GLU A 138 -2.54 8.48 -3.36
CA GLU A 138 -3.32 7.81 -4.37
C GLU A 138 -2.81 6.38 -4.62
N ILE A 139 -3.69 5.55 -5.19
CA ILE A 139 -3.37 4.21 -5.68
C ILE A 139 -3.61 4.16 -7.18
N VAL A 140 -2.59 3.80 -7.95
CA VAL A 140 -2.66 3.72 -9.42
C VAL A 140 -2.23 2.34 -9.91
N PHE A 141 -2.72 1.99 -11.11
CA PHE A 141 -2.38 0.76 -11.81
C PHE A 141 -1.79 1.13 -13.18
N GLU A 142 -0.56 0.70 -13.43
CA GLU A 142 0.25 1.06 -14.61
C GLU A 142 0.81 -0.17 -15.32
#